data_AF-K9S549-F1
#
_entry.id   AF-K9S549-F1
#
_cell.length_a   1.000
_cell.length_b   1.000
_cell.length_c   1.000
_cell.angle_alpha   90.00
_cell.angle_beta   90.00
_cell.angle_gamma   90.00
#
_symmetry.space_group_name_H-M   'P 1'
#
loop_
_entity.id
_entity.type
_entity.pdbx_description
1 polymer ?
#
loop_
_entity_poly.entity_id
_entity_poly.type
_entity_poly.pdbx_seq_one_letter_code
_entity_poly.pdbx_strand_id
1 'polypeptide(L)'
;MRRIDVLLIGVGVFALGGGAYVLLKVLGLEATDAGIWSQVILVLALLGWLASYLFRAVTQQMTYNRQVQDYKDAVLQKQLEELSPEELAALQAQIEAEETRSPDSLT
;
A
#
# COMPACT_ATOMS: atom_id res chain seq x y z
N MET A 1 -14.04 -8.69 -4.37
CA MET A 1 -15.23 -7.82 -4.34
C MET A 1 -16.33 -8.49 -5.13
N ARG A 2 -17.46 -8.77 -4.49
CA ARG A 2 -18.70 -9.20 -5.15
C ARG A 2 -19.42 -7.96 -5.70
N ARG A 3 -20.27 -8.14 -6.71
CA ARG A 3 -21.05 -7.02 -7.31
C ARG A 3 -21.89 -6.27 -6.27
N ILE A 4 -22.42 -7.00 -5.28
CA ILE A 4 -23.22 -6.44 -4.18
C ILE A 4 -22.41 -5.52 -3.26
N ASP A 5 -21.11 -5.78 -3.09
CA ASP A 5 -20.25 -4.96 -2.23
C ASP A 5 -20.16 -3.53 -2.77
N VAL A 6 -20.11 -3.38 -4.10
CA VAL A 6 -20.07 -2.06 -4.76
C VAL A 6 -21.36 -1.29 -4.51
N LEU A 7 -22.51 -1.96 -4.58
CA LEU A 7 -23.80 -1.34 -4.29
C LEU A 7 -23.91 -0.91 -2.82
N LEU A 8 -23.48 -1.77 -1.90
CA LEU A 8 -23.49 -1.47 -0.46
C LEU A 8 -22.57 -0.30 -0.12
N ILE A 9 -21.38 -0.24 -0.72
CA ILE A 9 -20.47 0.90 -0.55
C ILE A 9 -21.12 2.18 -1.09
N GLY A 10 -21.71 2.14 -2.29
CA GLY A 10 -22.39 3.29 -2.88
C GLY A 10 -23.52 3.82 -2.00
N VAL A 11 -24.40 2.93 -1.52
CA VAL A 11 -25.49 3.28 -0.60
C VAL A 11 -24.94 3.81 0.73
N GLY A 12 -23.88 3.18 1.26
CA GLY A 12 -23.23 3.62 2.49
C GLY A 12 -22.65 5.04 2.39
N VAL A 13 -21.95 5.34 1.29
CA VAL A 13 -21.40 6.69 1.03
C VAL A 13 -22.53 7.72 0.90
N PHE A 14 -23.62 7.37 0.20
CA PHE A 14 -24.78 8.27 0.08
C PHE A 14 -25.45 8.52 1.44
N ALA A 15 -25.66 7.47 2.23
CA ALA A 15 -26.22 7.58 3.58
C ALA A 15 -25.32 8.43 4.51
N LEU A 16 -24.00 8.26 4.42
CA LEU A 16 -23.04 9.07 5.18
C LEU A 16 -23.07 10.54 4.75
N GLY A 17 -23.12 10.84 3.45
CA GLY A 17 -23.22 12.20 2.94
C GLY A 17 -24.52 12.90 3.37
N GLY A 18 -25.66 12.21 3.21
CA GLY A 18 -26.95 12.70 3.70
C GLY A 18 -26.99 12.86 5.22
N GLY A 19 -26.39 11.93 5.95
CA GLY A 19 -26.24 11.99 7.40
C GLY A 19 -25.41 13.19 7.84
N ALA A 20 -24.29 13.47 7.17
CA ALA A 20 -23.46 14.64 7.43
C ALA A 20 -24.24 15.95 7.18
N TYR A 21 -25.00 16.03 6.09
CA TYR A 21 -25.88 17.18 5.81
C TYR A 21 -26.92 17.40 6.93
N VAL A 22 -27.64 16.35 7.33
CA VAL A 22 -28.64 16.43 8.40
C VAL A 22 -27.99 16.82 9.73
N LEU A 23 -26.84 16.24 10.06
CA LEU A 23 -26.09 16.59 11.26
C LEU A 23 -25.72 18.08 11.28
N LEU A 24 -25.17 18.60 10.18
CA LEU A 24 -24.80 20.01 10.07
C LEU A 24 -26.01 20.93 10.22
N LYS A 25 -27.17 20.56 9.67
CA LYS A 25 -28.43 21.29 9.90
C LYS A 25 -28.88 21.28 11.35
N VAL A 26 -28.77 20.14 12.03
CA VAL A 26 -29.11 20.03 13.46
C VAL A 26 -28.17 20.88 14.32
N LEU A 27 -26.91 21.05 13.89
CA LEU A 27 -25.94 21.95 14.51
C LEU A 27 -26.19 23.45 14.21
N GLY A 28 -27.24 23.78 13.46
CA GLY A 28 -27.68 25.16 13.23
C GLY A 28 -27.17 25.80 11.94
N LEU A 29 -26.54 25.04 11.03
CA LEU A 29 -26.17 25.56 9.72
C LEU A 29 -27.40 25.73 8.84
N GLU A 30 -27.43 26.82 8.06
CA GLU A 30 -28.42 26.97 6.99
C GLU A 30 -28.24 25.92 5.91
N ALA A 31 -29.30 25.64 5.15
CA ALA A 31 -29.34 24.54 4.20
C ALA A 31 -28.24 24.61 3.13
N THR A 32 -27.92 25.82 2.65
CA THR A 32 -26.87 26.02 1.65
C THR A 32 -25.49 25.70 2.22
N ASP A 33 -25.17 26.23 3.40
CA ASP A 33 -23.88 26.01 4.06
C ASP A 33 -23.70 24.55 4.47
N ALA A 34 -24.74 23.91 5.01
CA ALA A 34 -24.73 22.48 5.31
C ALA A 34 -24.47 21.65 4.05
N GLY A 35 -25.04 22.05 2.91
CA GLY A 35 -24.78 21.44 1.61
C GLY A 35 -23.30 21.56 1.22
N ILE A 36 -22.74 22.77 1.23
CA ILE A 36 -21.35 23.03 0.89
C ILE A 36 -20.40 22.23 1.78
N TRP A 37 -20.57 22.29 3.10
CA TRP A 37 -19.69 21.61 4.05
C TRP A 37 -19.79 20.09 3.97
N SER A 38 -20.99 19.54 3.75
CA SER A 38 -21.15 18.10 3.54
C SER A 38 -20.38 17.62 2.29
N GLN A 39 -20.39 18.42 1.22
CA GLN A 39 -19.63 18.15 0.00
C GLN A 39 -18.12 18.28 0.21
N VAL A 40 -17.66 19.31 0.95
CA VAL A 40 -16.24 19.47 1.29
C VAL A 40 -15.72 18.26 2.06
N ILE A 41 -16.48 17.79 3.06
CA ILE A 41 -16.14 16.59 3.83
C ILE A 41 -16.02 15.37 2.92
N LEU A 42 -16.98 15.17 2.01
CA LEU A 42 -16.96 14.07 1.05
C LEU A 42 -15.71 14.13 0.15
N VAL A 43 -15.40 15.30 -0.40
CA VAL A 43 -14.22 15.49 -1.26
C VAL A 43 -12.93 15.24 -0.49
N LEU A 44 -12.80 15.74 0.74
CA LEU A 44 -11.62 15.48 1.58
C LEU A 44 -11.47 13.99 1.91
N ALA A 45 -12.58 13.29 2.19
CA ALA A 45 -12.55 11.85 2.41
C ALA A 45 -12.10 11.09 1.15
N LEU A 46 -12.58 11.49 -0.03
CA LEU A 46 -12.13 10.92 -1.31
C LEU A 46 -10.65 11.20 -1.58
N LEU A 47 -10.18 12.42 -1.32
CA LEU A 47 -8.77 12.77 -1.44
C LEU A 47 -7.91 11.96 -0.47
N GLY A 48 -8.35 11.77 0.76
CA GLY A 48 -7.69 10.91 1.74
C GLY A 48 -7.63 9.45 1.28
N TRP A 49 -8.73 8.92 0.75
CA TRP A 49 -8.77 7.56 0.21
C TRP A 49 -7.81 7.42 -0.99
N LEU A 50 -7.82 8.39 -1.91
CA LEU A 50 -6.90 8.39 -3.06
C LEU A 50 -5.44 8.50 -2.61
N ALA A 51 -5.13 9.39 -1.67
CA ALA A 51 -3.80 9.54 -1.10
C ALA A 51 -3.29 8.23 -0.47
N SER A 52 -4.18 7.48 0.21
CA SER A 52 -3.82 6.16 0.75
C SER A 52 -3.41 5.16 -0.34
N TYR A 53 -4.06 5.21 -1.51
CA TYR A 53 -3.69 4.39 -2.65
C TYR A 53 -2.34 4.82 -3.23
N LEU A 54 -2.13 6.13 -3.43
CA LEU A 54 -0.85 6.65 -3.94
C LEU A 54 0.30 6.29 -3.00
N PHE A 55 0.11 6.44 -1.70
CA PHE A 55 1.13 6.09 -0.71
C PHE A 55 1.55 4.61 -0.81
N ARG A 56 0.58 3.69 -0.90
CA ARG A 56 0.86 2.26 -1.10
C ARG A 56 1.56 1.97 -2.41
N ALA A 57 1.19 2.68 -3.48
CA ALA A 57 1.81 2.52 -4.79
C ALA A 57 3.28 2.98 -4.77
N VAL A 58 3.56 4.16 -4.21
CA VAL A 58 4.91 4.73 -4.12
C VAL A 58 5.81 3.91 -3.20
N THR A 59 5.28 3.45 -2.06
CA THR A 59 6.04 2.58 -1.13
C THR A 59 6.20 1.15 -1.62
N GLN A 60 5.72 0.84 -2.83
CA GLN A 60 5.74 -0.52 -3.40
C GLN A 60 5.09 -1.57 -2.48
N GLN A 61 4.19 -1.18 -1.58
CA GLN A 61 3.46 -2.09 -0.70
C GLN A 61 2.22 -2.66 -1.39
N MET A 62 2.46 -3.32 -2.53
CA MET A 62 1.42 -3.92 -3.34
C MET A 62 1.66 -5.42 -3.45
N THR A 63 0.56 -6.17 -3.61
CA THR A 63 0.59 -7.64 -3.71
C THR A 63 1.51 -8.11 -4.83
N TYR A 64 1.57 -7.38 -5.96
CA TYR A 64 2.47 -7.72 -7.06
C TYR A 64 3.95 -7.65 -6.64
N ASN A 65 4.35 -6.63 -5.90
CA ASN A 65 5.74 -6.47 -5.48
C ASN A 65 6.18 -7.58 -4.53
N ARG A 66 5.29 -8.00 -3.62
CA ARG A 66 5.53 -9.18 -2.78
C ARG A 66 5.68 -10.45 -3.62
N GLN A 67 4.74 -10.71 -4.54
CA GLN A 67 4.81 -11.88 -5.41
C GLN A 67 6.12 -11.96 -6.21
N VAL A 68 6.62 -10.81 -6.69
CA VAL A 68 7.91 -10.76 -7.41
C VAL A 68 9.09 -11.07 -6.48
N GLN A 69 9.10 -10.52 -5.26
CA GLN A 69 10.14 -10.83 -4.28
C GLN A 69 10.11 -12.31 -3.88
N ASP A 70 8.95 -12.82 -3.48
CA ASP A 70 8.77 -14.22 -3.08
C ASP A 70 9.21 -15.19 -4.18
N TYR A 71 8.91 -14.87 -5.45
CA TYR A 71 9.36 -15.66 -6.59
C TYR A 71 10.87 -15.63 -6.77
N LYS A 72 11.49 -14.44 -6.67
CA LYS A 72 12.96 -14.30 -6.79
C LYS A 72 13.67 -15.06 -5.68
N ASP A 73 13.19 -14.95 -4.45
CA ASP A 73 13.76 -15.63 -3.29
C ASP A 73 13.68 -17.15 -3.46
N ALA A 74 12.52 -17.67 -3.90
CA ALA A 74 12.35 -19.10 -4.15
C ALA A 74 13.28 -19.62 -5.26
N VAL A 75 13.45 -18.86 -6.35
CA VAL A 75 14.34 -19.24 -7.45
C VAL A 75 15.81 -19.18 -7.03
N LEU A 76 16.21 -18.17 -6.25
CA LEU A 76 17.56 -18.08 -5.72
C LEU A 76 17.85 -19.25 -4.77
N GLN A 77 16.91 -19.57 -3.88
CA GLN A 77 17.04 -20.70 -2.96
C GLN A 77 17.21 -22.02 -3.70
N LYS A 78 16.43 -22.26 -4.77
CA LYS A 78 16.57 -23.47 -5.59
C LYS A 78 17.94 -23.58 -6.25
N GLN A 79 18.45 -22.47 -6.80
CA GLN A 79 19.79 -22.45 -7.39
C GLN A 79 20.87 -22.75 -6.35
N LEU A 80 20.75 -22.22 -5.12
CA LEU A 80 21.69 -22.54 -4.04
C LEU A 80 21.63 -24.00 -3.59
N GLU A 81 20.44 -24.60 -3.56
CA GLU A 81 20.25 -26.02 -3.23
C GLU A 81 20.83 -26.96 -4.30
N GLU A 82 20.92 -26.52 -5.55
CA GLU A 82 21.46 -27.29 -6.68
C GLU A 82 22.99 -27.20 -6.82
N LEU A 83 23.63 -26.21 -6.18
CA LEU A 83 25.08 -26.06 -6.20
C LEU A 83 25.78 -27.14 -5.36
N SER A 84 26.93 -27.60 -5.84
CA SER A 84 27.78 -28.51 -5.07
C SER A 84 28.39 -27.81 -3.85
N PRO A 85 28.81 -28.55 -2.79
CA PRO A 85 29.44 -27.97 -1.61
C PRO A 85 30.70 -27.14 -1.91
N GLU A 86 31.45 -27.52 -2.96
CA GLU A 86 32.66 -26.82 -3.40
C GLU A 86 32.32 -25.48 -4.06
N GLU A 87 31.28 -25.44 -4.90
CA GLU A 87 30.79 -24.23 -5.55
C GLU A 87 30.17 -23.25 -4.54
N LEU A 88 29.42 -23.76 -3.54
CA LEU A 88 28.91 -22.95 -2.44
C LEU A 88 30.04 -22.34 -1.60
N ALA A 89 31.08 -23.12 -1.26
CA ALA A 89 32.24 -22.62 -0.54
C ALA A 89 33.01 -21.55 -1.35
N ALA A 90 33.13 -21.74 -2.66
CA ALA A 90 33.73 -20.74 -3.55
C ALA A 90 32.87 -19.46 -3.65
N LEU A 91 31.55 -19.57 -3.62
CA LEU A 91 30.63 -18.42 -3.60
C LEU A 91 30.75 -17.65 -2.27
N GLN A 92 30.80 -18.36 -1.14
CA GLN A 92 30.97 -17.79 0.19
C GLN A 92 32.29 -17.01 0.29
N ALA A 93 33.39 -17.60 -0.19
CA ALA A 93 34.71 -16.96 -0.19
C ALA A 93 34.75 -15.70 -1.08
N GLN A 94 34.00 -15.67 -2.19
CA GLN A 94 33.87 -14.48 -3.03
C GLN A 94 33.12 -13.35 -2.33
N ILE A 95 32.05 -13.66 -1.58
CA ILE A 95 31.28 -12.66 -0.83
C ILE A 95 32.15 -12.03 0.27
N GLU A 96 32.87 -12.85 1.04
CA GLU A 96 33.79 -12.37 2.10
C GLU A 96 34.92 -11.50 1.54
N ALA A 97 35.44 -11.86 0.36
CA ALA A 97 36.47 -11.08 -0.33
C ALA A 97 35.93 -9.73 -0.86
N GLU A 98 34.66 -9.66 -1.26
CA GLU A 98 34.04 -8.41 -1.70
C GLU A 98 33.67 -7.51 -0.51
N GLU A 99 33.16 -8.08 0.58
CA GLU A 99 32.85 -7.35 1.83
C GLU A 99 34.11 -6.73 2.46
N THR A 100 35.25 -7.41 2.39
CA THR A 100 36.55 -6.87 2.83
C THR A 100 37.16 -5.87 1.84
N ARG A 101 36.71 -5.83 0.58
CA ARG A 101 37.18 -4.91 -0.47
C ARG A 101 36.39 -3.61 -0.54
N SER A 102 35.13 -3.58 -0.06
CA SER A 102 34.33 -2.35 0.06
C SER A 102 34.81 -1.47 1.24
N PRO A 103 35.38 -0.28 1.01
CA PRO A 103 35.96 0.57 2.06
C PRO A 103 34.93 1.36 2.91
N ASP A 104 33.63 1.06 2.81
CA ASP A 104 32.54 1.84 3.42
C ASP A 104 31.86 1.16 4.63
N SER A 105 32.41 0.09 5.19
CA SER A 105 31.79 -0.67 6.29
C SER A 105 32.02 -0.11 7.72
N LEU A 106 32.56 1.12 7.87
CA LEU A 106 32.85 1.73 9.18
C LEU A 106 32.32 3.18 9.40
N THR A 107 31.27 3.61 8.72
CA THR A 107 30.54 4.86 9.08
C THR A 107 29.03 4.68 9.09
#